data_AF-A0A060BNS6-F1
#
_entry.id   AF-A0A060BNS6-F1
#
_cell.length_a   1.000
_cell.length_b   1.000
_cell.length_c   1.000
_cell.angle_alpha   90.00
_cell.angle_beta   90.00
_cell.angle_gamma   90.00
#
_symmetry.space_group_name_H-M   'P 1'
#
loop_
_entity.id
_entity.type
_entity.pdbx_description
1 polymer ?
#
loop_
_entity_poly.entity_id
_entity_poly.type
_entity_poly.pdbx_seq_one_letter_code
_entity_poly.pdbx_strand_id
1 'polypeptide(L)'
;SASDVRADLILMKQHNINAVRTAHYPPTPQMLEMCDELGLYVVEECDLETHGFSDVGWRGNPVDDPAWARAVAERLEYMVARDRNHACIVMWSIGNECGSGQLLGQMRDACHRLDPSRPVHYENDRPLHRYSDVFSRMYASPQ
;
A
#
# COMPACT_ATOMS: atom_id res chain seq x y z
N SER A 1 9.87 -1.25 -20.21
CA SER A 1 8.79 -1.51 -21.19
C SER A 1 7.85 -2.59 -20.64
N ALA A 2 6.69 -2.83 -21.24
CA ALA A 2 5.82 -3.94 -20.81
C ALA A 2 6.51 -5.32 -20.92
N SER A 3 7.42 -5.48 -21.90
CA SER A 3 8.23 -6.69 -22.04
C SER A 3 9.20 -6.88 -20.89
N ASP A 4 9.83 -5.80 -20.41
CA ASP A 4 10.79 -5.86 -19.31
C ASP A 4 10.07 -6.24 -18.01
N VAL A 5 8.91 -5.62 -17.73
CA VAL A 5 8.09 -5.96 -16.55
C VAL A 5 7.70 -7.44 -16.56
N ARG A 6 7.28 -7.97 -17.71
CA ARG A 6 6.92 -9.38 -17.82
C ARG A 6 8.13 -10.29 -17.58
N ALA A 7 9.29 -9.94 -18.13
CA ALA A 7 10.52 -10.70 -17.92
C ALA A 7 10.92 -10.73 -16.44
N ASP A 8 10.80 -9.60 -15.73
CA ASP A 8 11.06 -9.52 -14.29
C ASP A 8 10.09 -10.40 -13.48
N LEU A 9 8.79 -10.39 -13.78
CA LEU A 9 7.80 -11.23 -13.11
C LEU A 9 8.04 -12.72 -13.36
N ILE A 10 8.44 -13.11 -14.59
CA ILE A 10 8.82 -14.50 -14.89
C ILE A 10 10.08 -14.90 -14.11
N LEU A 11 11.07 -14.01 -14.05
CA LEU A 11 12.30 -14.25 -13.29
C LEU A 11 12.01 -14.46 -11.81
N MET A 12 11.08 -13.68 -11.23
CA MET A 12 10.60 -13.88 -9.86
C MET A 12 10.04 -15.30 -9.66
N LYS A 13 9.16 -15.75 -10.54
CA LYS A 13 8.56 -17.09 -10.48
C LYS A 13 9.60 -18.21 -10.59
N GLN A 14 10.61 -18.04 -11.44
CA GLN A 14 11.74 -18.97 -11.57
C GLN A 14 12.57 -19.08 -10.29
N HIS A 15 12.49 -18.08 -9.42
CA HIS A 15 13.17 -18.05 -8.12
C HIS A 15 12.20 -18.28 -6.94
N ASN A 16 11.08 -18.95 -7.17
CA ASN A 16 10.08 -19.35 -6.17
C ASN A 16 9.40 -18.17 -5.45
N ILE A 17 9.50 -16.95 -5.95
CA ILE A 17 8.75 -15.80 -5.43
C ILE A 17 7.28 -15.97 -5.80
N ASN A 18 6.40 -15.76 -4.84
CA ASN A 18 4.94 -15.88 -5.00
C ASN A 18 4.17 -14.59 -4.67
N ALA A 19 4.86 -13.53 -4.26
CA ALA A 19 4.23 -12.29 -3.84
C ALA A 19 5.06 -11.05 -4.20
N VAL A 20 4.37 -9.93 -4.42
CA VAL A 20 4.94 -8.62 -4.72
C VAL A 20 4.26 -7.56 -3.86
N ARG A 21 5.03 -6.63 -3.29
CA ARG A 21 4.52 -5.36 -2.75
C ARG A 21 4.90 -4.25 -3.71
N THR A 22 3.95 -3.39 -4.09
CA THR A 22 4.20 -2.30 -5.03
C THR A 22 4.80 -1.09 -4.31
N ALA A 23 6.01 -1.26 -3.79
CA ALA A 23 6.71 -0.27 -2.99
C ALA A 23 7.07 0.98 -3.84
N HIS A 24 6.61 2.20 -3.53
CA HIS A 24 5.59 2.59 -2.54
C HIS A 24 4.45 3.37 -3.19
N TYR A 25 3.96 2.86 -4.32
CA TYR A 25 2.90 3.47 -5.14
C TYR A 25 2.27 2.45 -6.10
N PRO A 26 1.07 2.74 -6.65
CA PRO A 26 0.40 1.84 -7.56
C PRO A 26 1.24 1.60 -8.83
N PRO A 27 1.36 0.36 -9.33
CA PRO A 27 2.14 0.07 -10.52
C PRO A 27 1.38 0.50 -11.77
N THR A 28 1.97 0.23 -12.94
CA THR A 28 1.22 0.33 -14.20
C THR A 28 0.10 -0.73 -14.24
N PRO A 29 -1.08 -0.43 -14.81
CA PRO A 29 -2.17 -1.41 -14.88
C PRO A 29 -1.79 -2.74 -15.54
N GLN A 30 -0.91 -2.70 -16.54
CA GLN A 30 -0.42 -3.90 -17.22
C GLN A 30 0.36 -4.84 -16.30
N MET A 31 1.02 -4.33 -15.25
CA MET A 31 1.71 -5.19 -14.29
C MET A 31 0.69 -6.04 -13.50
N LEU A 32 -0.46 -5.48 -13.14
CA LEU A 32 -1.51 -6.19 -12.41
C LEU A 32 -2.18 -7.27 -13.29
N GLU A 33 -2.42 -6.97 -14.57
CA GLU A 33 -2.87 -7.97 -15.55
C GLU A 33 -1.90 -9.15 -15.65
N MET A 34 -0.58 -8.88 -15.64
CA MET A 34 0.44 -9.92 -15.66
C MET A 34 0.52 -10.69 -14.34
N CYS A 35 0.32 -10.04 -13.19
CA CYS A 35 0.28 -10.71 -11.89
C CYS A 35 -0.93 -11.64 -11.76
N ASP A 36 -2.09 -11.24 -12.29
CA ASP A 36 -3.28 -12.10 -12.41
C ASP A 36 -2.97 -13.35 -13.24
N GLU A 37 -2.32 -13.18 -14.41
CA GLU A 37 -1.99 -14.28 -15.32
C GLU A 37 -0.92 -15.23 -14.76
N LEU A 38 0.17 -14.68 -14.21
CA LEU A 38 1.34 -15.45 -13.75
C LEU A 38 1.15 -16.03 -12.34
N GLY A 39 0.11 -15.60 -11.61
CA GLY A 39 -0.20 -16.04 -10.26
C GLY A 39 0.81 -15.53 -9.23
N LEU A 40 0.66 -14.26 -8.84
CA LEU A 40 1.40 -13.61 -7.77
C LEU A 40 0.41 -12.93 -6.81
N TYR A 41 0.63 -13.04 -5.51
CA TYR A 41 -0.11 -12.25 -4.52
C TYR A 41 0.43 -10.82 -4.48
N VAL A 42 -0.44 -9.82 -4.56
CA VAL A 42 -0.06 -8.42 -4.60
C VAL A 42 -0.55 -7.69 -3.35
N VAL A 43 0.37 -7.01 -2.67
CA VAL A 43 0.07 -5.91 -1.75
C VAL A 43 0.19 -4.63 -2.56
N GLU A 44 -0.95 -4.09 -3.01
CA GLU A 44 -0.96 -2.84 -3.76
C GLU A 44 -0.96 -1.66 -2.80
N GLU A 45 -0.05 -0.72 -3.01
CA GLU A 45 0.24 0.35 -2.07
C GLU A 45 -0.07 1.73 -2.65
N CYS A 46 -0.80 2.52 -1.86
CA CYS A 46 -1.14 3.89 -2.17
C CYS A 46 0.13 4.74 -2.25
N ASP A 47 0.18 5.66 -3.22
CA ASP A 47 1.26 6.64 -3.38
C ASP A 47 1.19 7.68 -2.26
N LEU A 48 1.74 7.33 -1.09
CA LEU A 48 1.78 8.17 0.09
C LEU A 48 3.00 7.80 0.94
N GLU A 49 3.97 8.71 0.99
CA GLU A 49 5.14 8.63 1.85
C GLU A 49 5.51 10.04 2.36
N THR A 50 5.66 10.18 3.68
CA THR A 50 6.03 11.47 4.32
C THR A 50 7.22 11.32 5.27
N HIS A 51 8.09 10.34 5.00
CA HIS A 51 9.19 9.97 5.90
C HIS A 51 10.06 11.17 6.30
N GLY A 52 10.37 12.10 5.38
CA GLY A 52 11.20 13.28 5.70
C GLY A 52 10.69 14.16 6.86
N PHE A 53 9.43 14.03 7.28
CA PHE A 53 8.93 14.70 8.48
C PHE A 53 9.46 14.08 9.79
N SER A 54 10.03 12.87 9.78
CA SER A 54 10.69 12.25 10.93
C SER A 54 11.82 13.11 11.48
N ASP A 55 12.57 13.77 10.59
CA ASP A 55 13.74 14.58 10.94
C ASP A 55 13.38 15.84 11.74
N VAL A 56 12.13 16.27 11.65
CA VAL A 56 11.56 17.40 12.39
C VAL A 56 10.56 16.97 13.46
N GLY A 57 10.57 15.69 13.83
CA GLY A 57 9.69 15.13 14.85
C GLY A 57 8.21 15.15 14.45
N TRP A 58 7.92 14.88 13.18
CA TRP A 58 6.58 14.82 12.57
C TRP A 58 5.78 16.13 12.61
N ARG A 59 6.43 17.26 12.88
CA ARG A 59 5.77 18.58 12.90
C ARG A 59 5.27 18.96 11.51
N GLY A 60 3.97 19.21 11.39
CA GLY A 60 3.34 19.58 10.12
C GLY A 60 3.18 18.41 9.13
N ASN A 61 3.26 17.17 9.60
CA ASN A 61 3.12 15.98 8.77
C ASN A 61 1.73 15.94 8.09
N PRO A 62 1.64 15.82 6.75
CA PRO A 62 0.37 15.84 6.01
C PRO A 62 -0.68 14.87 6.54
N VAL A 63 -0.31 13.68 7.01
CA VAL A 63 -1.29 12.67 7.46
C VAL A 63 -2.03 13.04 8.76
N ASP A 64 -1.61 14.10 9.45
CA ASP A 64 -2.29 14.62 10.64
C ASP A 64 -2.90 16.02 10.44
N ASP A 65 -2.69 16.65 9.27
CA ASP A 65 -3.16 18.00 8.96
C ASP A 65 -4.43 17.95 8.08
N PRO A 66 -5.60 18.46 8.58
CA PRO A 66 -6.85 18.50 7.81
C PRO A 66 -6.76 19.23 6.47
N ALA A 67 -5.80 20.15 6.28
CA ALA A 67 -5.60 20.83 5.00
C ALA A 67 -5.24 19.84 3.87
N TRP A 68 -4.67 18.67 4.22
CA TRP A 68 -4.29 17.61 3.29
C TRP A 68 -5.35 16.52 3.13
N ALA A 69 -6.47 16.58 3.87
CA ALA A 69 -7.47 15.52 3.92
C ALA A 69 -7.96 15.09 2.52
N ARG A 70 -8.27 16.08 1.66
CA ARG A 70 -8.70 15.81 0.28
C ARG A 70 -7.61 15.11 -0.53
N ALA A 71 -6.38 15.64 -0.51
CA ALA A 71 -5.29 15.12 -1.30
C ALA A 71 -4.89 13.70 -0.89
N VAL A 72 -4.92 13.40 0.41
CA VAL A 72 -4.67 12.06 0.95
C VAL A 72 -5.78 11.08 0.56
N ALA A 73 -7.05 11.48 0.68
CA ALA A 73 -8.18 10.64 0.32
C ALA A 73 -8.22 10.31 -1.18
N GLU A 74 -8.03 11.31 -2.06
CA GLU A 74 -8.09 11.13 -3.52
C GLU A 74 -7.05 10.12 -4.02
N ARG A 75 -5.86 10.05 -3.41
CA ARG A 75 -4.81 9.08 -3.76
C ARG A 75 -5.27 7.64 -3.55
N LEU A 76 -5.88 7.37 -2.41
CA LEU A 76 -6.41 6.05 -2.07
C LEU A 76 -7.62 5.70 -2.93
N GLU A 77 -8.58 6.63 -3.02
CA GLU A 77 -9.82 6.42 -3.77
C GLU A 77 -9.52 6.11 -5.24
N TYR A 78 -8.54 6.78 -5.84
CA TYR A 78 -8.09 6.52 -7.20
C TYR A 78 -7.52 5.10 -7.36
N MET A 79 -6.60 4.68 -6.50
CA MET A 79 -5.99 3.34 -6.55
C MET A 79 -7.07 2.25 -6.43
N VAL A 80 -7.89 2.30 -5.38
CA VAL A 80 -8.92 1.28 -5.15
C VAL A 80 -9.94 1.26 -6.29
N ALA A 81 -10.38 2.41 -6.80
CA ALA A 81 -11.33 2.47 -7.90
C ALA A 81 -10.75 1.88 -9.20
N ARG A 82 -9.46 2.10 -9.47
CA ARG A 82 -8.78 1.62 -10.67
C ARG A 82 -8.60 0.09 -10.63
N ASP A 83 -8.17 -0.45 -9.50
CA ASP A 83 -7.53 -1.78 -9.49
C ASP A 83 -8.33 -2.88 -8.76
N ARG A 84 -9.41 -2.56 -8.05
CA ARG A 84 -10.21 -3.53 -7.24
C ARG A 84 -10.71 -4.80 -7.94
N ASN A 85 -10.69 -4.84 -9.27
CA ASN A 85 -11.13 -6.01 -10.04
C ASN A 85 -10.03 -7.06 -10.25
N HIS A 86 -8.77 -6.75 -9.93
CA HIS A 86 -7.65 -7.69 -10.05
C HIS A 86 -7.66 -8.70 -8.90
N ALA A 87 -7.63 -9.98 -9.24
CA ALA A 87 -7.69 -11.08 -8.27
C ALA A 87 -6.35 -11.26 -7.53
N CYS A 88 -5.24 -10.88 -8.17
CA CYS A 88 -3.91 -10.93 -7.59
C CYS A 88 -3.76 -10.03 -6.36
N ILE A 89 -4.52 -8.92 -6.28
CA ILE A 89 -4.48 -8.02 -5.13
C ILE A 89 -5.16 -8.67 -3.95
N VAL A 90 -4.40 -8.91 -2.89
CA VAL A 90 -4.89 -9.55 -1.66
C VAL A 90 -4.90 -8.59 -0.46
N MET A 91 -4.24 -7.43 -0.56
CA MET A 91 -4.19 -6.41 0.48
C MET A 91 -4.08 -5.02 -0.14
N TRP A 92 -4.72 -4.04 0.50
CA TRP A 92 -4.50 -2.62 0.23
C TRP A 92 -3.55 -2.04 1.27
N SER A 93 -2.43 -1.48 0.85
CA SER A 93 -1.55 -0.71 1.72
C SER A 93 -1.85 0.78 1.59
N ILE A 94 -2.06 1.48 2.71
CA ILE A 94 -2.46 2.90 2.71
C ILE A 94 -1.25 3.86 2.63
N GLY A 95 -0.02 3.35 2.58
CA GLY A 95 1.20 4.14 2.42
C GLY A 95 2.40 3.51 3.11
N ASN A 96 3.52 4.22 3.09
CA ASN A 96 4.79 3.78 3.67
C ASN A 96 5.43 4.90 4.50
N GLU A 97 5.98 4.57 5.68
CA GLU A 97 6.79 5.49 6.51
C GLU A 97 6.21 6.91 6.73
N CYS A 98 4.88 7.05 6.74
CA CYS A 98 4.21 8.35 6.95
C CYS A 98 4.00 8.76 8.41
N GLY A 99 4.55 8.02 9.39
CA GLY A 99 4.33 8.31 10.80
C GLY A 99 2.95 7.85 11.31
N SER A 100 2.17 8.79 11.86
CA SER A 100 0.84 8.54 12.41
C SER A 100 0.03 9.82 12.34
N GLY A 101 -1.28 9.71 12.07
CA GLY A 101 -2.17 10.86 12.01
C GLY A 101 -3.60 10.46 11.69
N GLN A 102 -4.54 11.35 12.00
CA GLN A 102 -5.98 11.09 11.85
C GLN A 102 -6.41 10.67 10.44
N LEU A 103 -5.72 11.14 9.40
CA LEU A 103 -6.09 10.84 8.02
C LEU A 103 -5.79 9.38 7.64
N LEU A 104 -4.83 8.71 8.29
CA LEU A 104 -4.58 7.28 8.07
C LEU A 104 -5.75 6.41 8.56
N GLY A 105 -6.38 6.80 9.67
CA GLY A 105 -7.62 6.16 10.13
C GLY A 105 -8.77 6.34 9.14
N GLN A 106 -8.90 7.55 8.59
CA GLN A 106 -9.90 7.83 7.55
C GLN A 106 -9.62 7.04 6.26
N MET A 107 -8.35 6.85 5.88
CA MET A 107 -7.97 6.00 4.76
C MET A 107 -8.35 4.54 5.00
N ARG A 108 -8.09 3.99 6.18
CA ARG A 108 -8.53 2.63 6.54
C ARG A 108 -10.04 2.47 6.39
N ASP A 109 -10.81 3.37 6.98
CA ASP A 109 -12.27 3.33 6.93
C ASP A 109 -12.78 3.49 5.47
N ALA A 110 -12.13 4.33 4.68
CA ALA A 110 -12.43 4.48 3.26
C ALA A 110 -12.14 3.21 2.46
N CYS A 111 -11.01 2.53 2.71
CA CYS A 111 -10.71 1.22 2.11
C CYS A 111 -11.84 0.24 2.36
N HIS A 112 -12.25 0.05 3.62
CA HIS A 112 -13.33 -0.89 3.96
C HIS A 112 -14.68 -0.51 3.35
N ARG A 113 -14.96 0.78 3.20
CA ARG A 113 -16.18 1.27 2.53
C ARG A 113 -16.15 1.00 1.03
N LEU A 114 -15.00 1.18 0.37
CA LEU A 114 -14.85 1.02 -1.08
C LEU A 114 -14.71 -0.44 -1.50
N ASP A 115 -14.02 -1.23 -0.69
CA ASP A 115 -13.75 -2.64 -0.91
C ASP A 115 -13.56 -3.38 0.43
N PRO A 116 -14.65 -3.97 0.97
CA PRO A 116 -14.58 -4.77 2.19
C PRO A 116 -13.97 -6.17 1.97
N SER A 117 -13.59 -6.54 0.74
CA SER A 117 -13.13 -7.90 0.43
C SER A 117 -11.65 -8.15 0.75
N ARG A 118 -10.87 -7.09 1.00
CA ARG A 118 -9.41 -7.15 1.19
C ARG A 118 -8.97 -6.46 2.49
N PRO A 119 -8.07 -7.06 3.28
CA PRO A 119 -7.52 -6.43 4.48
C PRO A 119 -6.65 -5.21 4.15
N VAL A 120 -6.59 -4.28 5.11
CA VAL A 120 -5.78 -3.06 5.04
C VAL A 120 -4.43 -3.27 5.72
N HIS A 121 -3.35 -2.86 5.05
CA HIS A 121 -1.97 -2.90 5.51
C HIS A 121 -1.44 -1.48 5.79
N TYR A 122 -0.73 -1.34 6.91
CA TYR A 122 0.14 -0.20 7.20
C TYR A 122 1.18 -0.65 8.24
N GLU A 123 2.46 -0.41 7.98
CA GLU A 123 3.55 -0.91 8.83
C GLU A 123 3.70 -0.09 10.12
N ASN A 124 3.60 1.24 9.99
CA ASN A 124 3.91 2.20 11.05
C ASN A 124 2.77 2.33 12.08
N ASP A 125 1.82 1.40 12.09
CA ASP A 125 0.62 1.38 12.93
C ASP A 125 0.90 0.89 14.36
N ARG A 126 1.80 1.57 15.07
CA ARG A 126 2.26 1.17 16.40
C ARG A 126 2.26 2.32 17.40
N PRO A 127 2.07 2.01 18.69
CA PRO A 127 1.71 0.70 19.25
C PRO A 127 0.21 0.41 19.21
N LEU A 128 -0.59 1.31 18.64
CA LEU A 128 -2.04 1.37 18.88
C LEU A 128 -2.88 0.54 17.91
N HIS A 129 -2.31 0.05 16.78
CA HIS A 129 -2.99 -0.79 15.80
C HIS A 129 -4.36 -0.23 15.36
N ARG A 130 -4.38 1.04 14.94
CA ARG A 130 -5.59 1.81 14.59
C ARG A 130 -5.89 1.89 13.09
N TYR A 131 -4.90 1.62 12.25
CA TYR A 131 -4.90 1.95 10.82
C TYR A 131 -4.84 0.71 9.92
N SER A 132 -4.54 -0.48 10.45
CA SER A 132 -4.44 -1.72 9.66
C SER A 132 -5.21 -2.89 10.27
N ASP A 133 -5.50 -3.89 9.44
CA ASP A 133 -6.09 -5.17 9.85
C ASP A 133 -5.02 -6.26 10.05
N VAL A 134 -3.77 -5.97 9.64
CA VAL A 134 -2.63 -6.88 9.75
C VAL A 134 -1.48 -6.21 10.50
N PHE A 135 -0.85 -6.98 11.37
CA PHE A 135 0.38 -6.57 12.04
C PHE A 135 1.55 -6.65 11.05
N SER A 136 2.13 -5.50 10.72
CA SER A 136 3.30 -5.42 9.84
C SER A 136 4.51 -4.81 10.55
N ARG A 137 5.70 -5.20 10.09
CA ARG A 137 7.01 -4.68 10.51
C ARG A 137 7.96 -4.63 9.34
N MET A 138 8.81 -3.61 9.34
CA MET A 138 10.02 -3.58 8.53
C MET A 138 11.24 -3.91 9.40
N TYR A 139 12.06 -4.85 8.91
CA TYR A 139 13.39 -5.19 9.45
C TYR A 139 13.44 -5.54 10.95
N ALA A 140 12.40 -6.22 11.48
CA ALA A 140 12.42 -6.73 12.85
C ALA A 140 13.53 -7.78 13.04
N SER A 141 14.16 -7.81 14.22
CA SER A 141 15.16 -8.84 14.54
C SER A 141 14.51 -10.23 14.59
N PRO A 142 15.23 -11.28 14.17
CA PRO A 142 14.87 -12.65 14.55
C PRO A 142 14.73 -12.76 16.07
N GLN A 143 13.79 -13.59 16.53
CA GLN A 143 13.69 -13.99 17.94
C GLN A 143 14.82 -14.96 18.30
#